data_AF-A0A1H0XTX9-F1
#
_entry.id   AF-A0A1H0XTX9-F1
#
_cell.length_a   1.000
_cell.length_b   1.000
_cell.length_c   1.000
_cell.angle_alpha   90.00
_cell.angle_beta   90.00
_cell.angle_gamma   90.00
#
_symmetry.space_group_name_H-M   'P 1'
#
loop_
_entity.id
_entity.type
_entity.pdbx_description
1 polymer ?
#
loop_
_entity_poly.entity_id
_entity_poly.type
_entity_poly.pdbx_seq_one_letter_code
_entity_poly.pdbx_strand_id
1 'polypeptide(L)' 'MTCPYLAYRSSAGGEEFDAERAYCTAAGRFVQPMRADICNDRYELDHAAHCEIFRAHEAEDDS' A
#
# COMPACT_ATOMS: atom_id res chain seq x y z
N MET A 1 -2.13 11.88 5.32
CA MET A 1 -3.20 10.90 5.66
C MET A 1 -2.79 9.57 5.07
N THR A 2 -2.91 8.45 5.79
CA THR A 2 -2.50 7.17 5.22
C THR A 2 -3.32 6.82 3.96
N CYS A 3 -2.63 6.29 2.95
CA CYS A 3 -3.21 5.78 1.72
C CYS A 3 -4.35 4.79 1.99
N PRO A 4 -5.54 4.99 1.39
CA PRO A 4 -6.72 4.15 1.64
C PRO A 4 -6.54 2.69 1.18
N TYR A 5 -5.59 2.44 0.28
CA TYR A 5 -5.31 1.12 -0.27
C TYR A 5 -4.23 0.34 0.48
N LEU A 6 -3.66 0.92 1.56
CA LEU A 6 -2.68 0.23 2.40
C LEU A 6 -3.41 -0.58 3.49
N ALA A 7 -3.21 -1.89 3.46
CA ALA A 7 -3.60 -2.79 4.53
C ALA A 7 -2.36 -3.48 5.12
N TYR A 8 -2.51 -4.00 6.33
CA TYR A 8 -1.55 -4.91 6.94
C TYR A 8 -2.23 -6.27 7.11
N ARG A 9 -1.53 -7.34 6.72
CA ARG A 9 -2.05 -8.71 6.81
C ARG A 9 -1.05 -9.61 7.51
N SER A 10 -1.53 -10.42 8.43
CA SER A 10 -0.74 -11.43 9.14
C SER A 10 -0.70 -12.78 8.43
N SER A 11 -1.46 -12.97 7.35
CA SER A 11 -1.49 -14.25 6.62
C SER A 11 -1.80 -14.09 5.13
N ALA A 12 -1.41 -15.09 4.34
CA ALA A 12 -1.81 -15.25 2.94
C ALA A 12 -1.70 -16.71 2.49
N GLY A 13 -2.61 -17.15 1.62
CA GLY A 13 -2.48 -18.48 1.00
C GLY A 13 -2.56 -19.66 1.99
N GLY A 14 -3.11 -19.46 3.18
CA GLY A 14 -3.15 -20.49 4.23
C GLY A 14 -1.91 -20.52 5.12
N GLU A 15 -0.94 -19.63 4.89
CA GLU A 15 0.24 -19.47 5.72
C GLU A 15 0.14 -18.19 6.57
N GLU A 16 0.57 -18.28 7.83
CA GLU A 16 0.70 -17.14 8.74
C GLU A 16 2.12 -16.58 8.71
N PHE A 17 2.26 -15.28 8.91
CA PHE A 17 3.54 -14.59 9.00
C PHE A 17 3.88 -14.31 10.46
N ASP A 18 5.17 -14.29 10.79
CA ASP A 18 5.66 -13.91 12.12
C ASP A 18 5.32 -12.46 12.50
N ALA A 19 5.09 -11.60 11.50
CA ALA A 19 4.69 -10.21 11.68
C ALA A 19 3.80 -9.76 10.51
N GLU A 20 2.94 -8.79 10.77
CA GLU A 20 2.07 -8.20 9.75
C GLU A 20 2.88 -7.61 8.59
N ARG A 21 2.46 -7.91 7.36
CA ARG A 21 3.10 -7.45 6.13
C ARG A 21 2.20 -6.45 5.41
N ALA A 22 2.82 -5.42 4.86
CA ALA A 22 2.13 -4.40 4.07
C ALA A 22 1.57 -5.00 2.77
N TYR A 23 0.27 -4.81 2.56
CA TYR A 23 -0.49 -5.28 1.41
C TYR A 23 -1.20 -4.10 0.74
N CYS A 24 -0.97 -3.93 -0.55
CA CYS A 24 -1.65 -2.90 -1.33
C CYS A 24 -2.87 -3.51 -2.02
N THR A 25 -4.07 -3.05 -1.67
CA THR A 25 -5.33 -3.56 -2.24
C THR A 25 -5.52 -3.14 -3.69
N ALA A 26 -5.16 -1.90 -4.05
CA ALA A 26 -5.16 -1.41 -5.43
C ALA A 26 -4.30 -2.28 -6.38
N ALA A 27 -3.17 -2.78 -5.88
CA ALA A 27 -2.26 -3.63 -6.64
C ALA A 27 -2.46 -5.14 -6.44
N GLY A 28 -3.37 -5.54 -5.53
CA GLY A 28 -3.65 -6.94 -5.19
C GLY A 28 -2.46 -7.73 -4.64
N ARG A 29 -1.43 -7.09 -4.06
CA ARG A 29 -0.19 -7.78 -3.65
C ARG A 29 0.49 -7.16 -2.44
N PHE A 30 1.35 -7.96 -1.81
CA PHE A 30 2.27 -7.47 -0.79
C PHE A 30 3.29 -6.50 -1.39
N VAL A 31 3.61 -5.45 -0.64
CA VAL A 31 4.55 -4.40 -1.06
C VAL A 31 5.74 -4.34 -0.10
N GLN A 32 6.85 -3.76 -0.58
CA GLN A 32 8.03 -3.59 0.24
C GLN A 32 7.79 -2.57 1.37
N PRO A 33 8.50 -2.67 2.52
CA PRO A 33 8.38 -1.72 3.62
C PRO A 33 8.53 -0.25 3.19
N MET A 34 9.47 0.03 2.28
CA MET A 34 9.68 1.39 1.75
C MET A 34 8.44 1.95 1.04
N ARG A 35 7.68 1.10 0.34
CA ARG A 35 6.41 1.51 -0.27
C ARG A 35 5.37 1.77 0.82
N ALA A 36 5.34 0.96 1.87
CA ALA A 36 4.46 1.19 3.00
C ALA A 36 4.79 2.51 3.70
N ASP A 37 6.06 2.92 3.78
CA ASP A 37 6.44 4.22 4.33
C ASP A 37 5.90 5.38 3.50
N ILE A 38 5.97 5.32 2.16
CA ILE A 38 5.31 6.29 1.26
C ILE A 38 3.81 6.30 1.51
N CYS A 39 3.17 5.13 1.56
CA CYS A 39 1.72 5.02 1.76
C CYS A 39 1.26 5.49 3.16
N ASN A 40 2.13 5.48 4.16
CA ASN A 40 1.83 6.00 5.50
C ASN A 40 2.14 7.50 5.65
N ASP A 41 2.53 8.16 4.57
CA ASP A 41 3.01 9.54 4.54
C ASP A 41 4.17 9.81 5.52
N ARG A 42 5.09 8.86 5.66
CA ARG A 42 6.26 9.01 6.54
C ARG A 42 7.35 9.80 5.83
N TYR A 43 8.19 10.48 6.63
CA TYR A 43 9.38 11.18 6.12
C TYR A 43 9.08 12.24 5.04
N GLU A 44 7.96 12.97 5.18
CA GLU A 44 7.50 13.97 4.21
C GLU A 44 7.18 13.40 2.82
N LEU A 45 7.07 12.06 2.71
CA LEU A 45 6.51 11.40 1.55
C LEU A 45 4.99 11.53 1.63
N ASP A 46 4.38 11.80 0.49
CA ASP A 46 2.93 11.83 0.29
C ASP A 46 2.54 10.72 -0.69
N HIS A 47 1.64 9.82 -0.29
CA HIS A 47 1.13 8.76 -1.15
C HIS A 47 0.47 9.28 -2.43
N ALA A 48 -0.23 10.42 -2.39
CA ALA A 48 -0.88 11.00 -3.56
C ALA A 48 0.12 11.54 -4.58
N ALA A 49 1.28 12.04 -4.12
CA ALA A 49 2.31 12.58 -5.00
C ALA A 49 3.34 11.52 -5.44
N HIS A 50 3.76 10.64 -4.51
CA HIS A 50 4.94 9.79 -4.66
C HIS A 50 4.63 8.31 -4.87
N CYS A 51 3.39 7.84 -4.66
CA CYS A 51 3.02 6.45 -4.92
C CYS A 51 2.43 6.29 -6.32
N GLU A 52 3.21 5.72 -7.24
CA GLU A 52 2.76 5.46 -8.63
C GLU A 52 1.53 4.54 -8.72
N ILE A 53 1.37 3.60 -7.76
CA ILE A 53 0.23 2.67 -7.76
C ILE A 53 -1.05 3.41 -7.39
N PHE A 54 -1.00 4.25 -6.34
CA PHE A 54 -2.14 5.05 -5.93
C PHE A 54 -2.58 5.95 -7.09
N ARG A 55 -1.62 6.68 -7.68
CA ARG A 55 -1.91 7.60 -8.79
C ARG A 55 -2.50 6.90 -10.02
N ALA A 56 -2.01 5.71 -10.36
CA ALA A 56 -2.58 4.93 -11.45
C ALA A 56 -4.03 4.51 -11.14
N HIS A 57 -4.27 3.96 -9.94
CA HIS A 57 -5.59 3.49 -9.53
C HIS A 57 -6.63 4.63 -9.46
N GLU A 58 -6.26 5.80 -8.91
CA GLU A 58 -7.16 6.96 -8.87
C GLU A 58 -7.48 7.50 -10.28
N ALA A 59 -6.52 7.42 -11.21
CA ALA A 59 -6.77 7.82 -12.59
C ALA A 59 -7.71 6.85 -13.32
N GLU A 60 -7.68 5.57 -12.95
CA GLU A 60 -8.62 4.55 -13.46
C GLU A 60 -10.02 4.68 -12.85
N ASP A 61 -10.13 5.06 -11.57
CA ASP A 61 -11.43 5.26 -10.88
C ASP A 61 -12.18 6.54 -11.31
N ASP A 62 -11.48 7.56 -11.82
CA ASP A 62 -12.09 8.81 -12.32
C ASP A 62 -12.64 8.70 -13.76
N SER A 63 -12.53 7.53 -14.41
CA SER A 63 -12.85 7.29 -15.83
C SER A 63 -14.24 6.69 -16.10
#